data_AF-A0AAU6WVT4-F1
#
_entry.id   AF-A0AAU6WVT4-F1
#
_cell.length_a   1.000
_cell.length_b   1.000
_cell.length_c   1.000
_cell.angle_alpha   90.00
_cell.angle_beta   90.00
_cell.angle_gamma   90.00
#
_symmetry.space_group_name_H-M   'P 1'
#
loop_
_entity.id
_entity.type
_entity.pdbx_description
1 polymer ?
#
loop_
_entity_poly.entity_id
_entity_poly.type
_entity_poly.pdbx_seq_one_letter_code
_entity_poly.pdbx_strand_id
1 'polypeptide(L)'
;MNIDQDTVRKVSEQIIATKGHQRSDDSDTNYLLDADLSVLGKDRETYMEYTLKIRKEYAVYPDFLYKPGRKKVLQHFLKLESIFKTDTFRNQYEDQARKNIEWEIESL
;
A
#
# COMPACT_ATOMS: atom_id res chain seq x y z
N MET A 1 16.43 26.06 0.53
CA MET A 1 15.09 26.10 -0.08
C MET A 1 14.18 26.86 0.87
N ASN A 2 13.46 27.88 0.40
CA ASN A 2 12.53 28.66 1.23
C ASN A 2 11.12 28.07 1.06
N ILE A 3 10.87 26.94 1.72
CA ILE A 3 9.55 26.27 1.71
C ILE A 3 8.75 26.78 2.90
N ASP A 4 7.48 27.10 2.68
CA ASP A 4 6.62 27.59 3.75
C ASP A 4 6.36 26.50 4.80
N GLN A 5 6.16 26.93 6.05
CA GLN A 5 6.01 26.01 7.18
C GLN A 5 4.71 25.20 7.12
N ASP A 6 3.66 25.73 6.49
CA ASP A 6 2.40 25.00 6.32
C ASP A 6 2.56 23.85 5.32
N THR A 7 3.31 24.06 4.23
CA THR A 7 3.66 22.98 3.31
C THR A 7 4.49 21.90 3.99
N VAL A 8 5.50 22.28 4.80
CA VAL A 8 6.31 21.30 5.56
C VAL A 8 5.42 20.48 6.51
N ARG A 9 4.49 21.13 7.21
CA ARG A 9 3.54 20.47 8.09
C ARG A 9 2.64 19.49 7.33
N LYS A 10 2.01 19.93 6.24
CA LYS A 10 1.13 19.09 5.41
C LYS A 10 1.85 17.86 4.87
N VAL A 11 3.06 18.04 4.34
CA VAL A 11 3.87 16.92 3.83
C VAL A 11 4.24 15.96 4.97
N SER A 12 4.57 16.49 6.16
CA SER A 12 4.84 15.64 7.33
C SER A 12 3.62 14.81 7.74
N GLU A 13 2.43 15.42 7.75
CA GLU A 13 1.16 14.74 8.03
C GLU A 13 0.86 13.65 6.99
N GLN A 14 1.08 13.93 5.71
CA GLN A 14 0.95 12.95 4.63
C GLN A 14 1.92 11.77 4.78
N ILE A 15 3.18 12.04 5.12
CA ILE A 15 4.17 10.98 5.39
C ILE A 15 3.70 10.09 6.53
N ILE A 16 3.22 10.67 7.63
CA ILE A 16 2.72 9.92 8.79
C ILE A 16 1.49 9.07 8.41
N ALA A 17 0.62 9.59 7.55
CA ALA A 17 -0.58 8.88 7.09
C ALA A 17 -0.25 7.55 6.35
N THR A 18 0.91 7.47 5.69
CA THR A 18 1.34 6.23 4.98
C THR A 18 1.59 5.04 5.93
N LYS A 19 1.66 5.26 7.24
CA LYS A 19 1.84 4.16 8.21
C LYS A 19 0.62 3.24 8.31
N GLY A 20 -0.58 3.81 8.17
CA GLY A 20 -1.83 3.08 8.42
C GLY A 20 -2.81 3.11 7.25
N HIS A 21 -2.55 3.92 6.22
CA HIS A 21 -3.40 4.07 5.03
C HIS A 21 -4.88 4.23 5.38
N GLN A 22 -5.18 4.97 6.45
CA GLN A 22 -6.54 5.28 6.86
C GLN A 22 -7.05 6.46 6.02
N ARG A 23 -8.37 6.54 5.83
CA ARG A 23 -8.97 7.68 5.14
C ARG A 23 -8.68 8.96 5.94
N SER A 24 -8.27 10.01 5.24
CA SER A 24 -8.04 11.34 5.79
C SER A 24 -9.21 12.28 5.46
N ASP A 25 -9.42 13.31 6.27
CA ASP A 25 -10.30 14.42 5.94
C ASP A 25 -9.67 15.35 4.87
N ASP A 26 -8.35 15.28 4.70
CA ASP A 26 -7.62 15.98 3.65
C ASP A 26 -7.64 15.17 2.34
N SER A 27 -8.19 15.79 1.28
CA SER A 27 -8.36 15.13 -0.02
C SER A 27 -7.02 14.76 -0.68
N ASP A 28 -6.01 15.64 -0.61
CA ASP A 28 -4.71 15.41 -1.23
C ASP A 28 -3.98 14.23 -0.57
N THR A 29 -4.10 14.11 0.74
CA THR A 29 -3.61 12.94 1.49
C THR A 29 -4.23 11.64 0.97
N ASN A 30 -5.53 11.61 0.69
CA ASN A 30 -6.18 10.41 0.16
C ASN A 30 -5.64 10.03 -1.23
N TYR A 31 -5.39 11.00 -2.11
CA TYR A 31 -4.74 10.73 -3.40
C TYR A 31 -3.30 10.24 -3.25
N LEU A 32 -2.55 10.79 -2.30
CA LEU A 32 -1.18 10.33 -2.01
C LEU A 32 -1.18 8.87 -1.52
N LEU A 33 -2.07 8.52 -0.59
CA LEU A 33 -2.21 7.14 -0.09
C LEU A 33 -2.61 6.17 -1.20
N ASP A 34 -3.50 6.59 -2.09
CA ASP A 34 -3.92 5.79 -3.23
C ASP A 34 -2.79 5.56 -4.25
N ALA A 35 -1.98 6.60 -4.51
CA ALA A 35 -0.80 6.49 -5.35
C ALA A 35 0.24 5.52 -4.77
N ASP A 36 0.50 5.61 -3.46
CA ASP A 36 1.41 4.72 -2.72
C ASP A 36 0.96 3.25 -2.80
N LEU A 37 -0.34 2.99 -2.69
CA LEU A 37 -0.92 1.65 -2.78
C LEU A 37 -1.20 1.16 -4.21
N SER A 38 -0.99 2.00 -5.23
CA SER A 38 -1.40 1.70 -6.62
C SER A 38 -0.75 0.45 -7.21
N VAL A 39 0.42 0.04 -6.71
CA VAL A 39 1.09 -1.20 -7.12
C VAL A 39 0.24 -2.44 -6.85
N LEU A 40 -0.57 -2.41 -5.79
CA LEU A 40 -1.44 -3.53 -5.42
C LEU A 40 -2.44 -3.84 -6.53
N GLY A 41 -2.97 -2.81 -7.19
CA GLY A 41 -3.96 -2.93 -8.26
C GLY A 41 -3.40 -3.11 -9.66
N LYS A 42 -2.09 -3.30 -9.84
CA LYS A 42 -1.51 -3.57 -11.17
C LYS A 42 -1.88 -4.96 -11.67
N ASP A 43 -1.64 -5.21 -12.95
CA ASP A 43 -1.77 -6.55 -13.52
C ASP A 43 -0.89 -7.57 -12.76
N ARG A 44 -1.22 -8.85 -12.89
CA ARG A 44 -0.60 -9.93 -12.10
C ARG A 44 0.91 -10.03 -12.33
N GLU A 45 1.39 -9.77 -13.54
CA GLU A 45 2.81 -9.86 -13.89
C GLU A 45 3.59 -8.75 -13.18
N THR A 46 3.15 -7.50 -13.31
CA THR A 46 3.73 -6.35 -12.60
C THR A 46 3.72 -6.55 -11.09
N TYR A 47 2.60 -7.05 -10.54
CA TYR A 47 2.50 -7.32 -9.10
C TYR A 47 3.46 -8.41 -8.64
N MET A 48 3.62 -9.50 -9.41
CA MET A 48 4.57 -10.57 -9.09
C MET A 48 6.01 -10.07 -9.09
N GLU A 49 6.40 -9.23 -10.05
CA GLU A 49 7.73 -8.60 -10.01
C GLU A 49 7.94 -7.75 -8.76
N TYR A 50 6.89 -7.03 -8.33
CA TYR A 50 6.91 -6.27 -7.09
C TYR A 50 7.11 -7.18 -5.87
N THR A 51 6.39 -8.30 -5.75
CA THR A 51 6.56 -9.22 -4.61
C THR A 51 7.96 -9.84 -4.55
N LEU A 52 8.57 -10.15 -5.71
CA LEU A 52 9.94 -10.62 -5.79
C LEU A 52 10.95 -9.55 -5.32
N LYS A 53 10.74 -8.29 -5.69
CA LYS A 53 11.56 -7.16 -5.23
C LYS A 53 11.45 -6.98 -3.71
N ILE A 54 10.24 -7.05 -3.15
CA ILE A 54 10.03 -7.01 -1.70
C ILE A 54 10.73 -8.19 -1.02
N ARG A 55 10.59 -9.42 -1.53
CA ARG A 55 11.28 -10.58 -0.93
C ARG A 55 12.80 -10.40 -0.93
N LYS A 56 13.36 -9.78 -1.97
CA LYS A 56 14.79 -9.46 -2.07
C LYS A 56 15.22 -8.39 -1.08
N GLU A 57 14.43 -7.34 -0.87
CA GLU A 57 14.72 -6.29 0.12
C GLU A 57 14.79 -6.86 1.55
N TYR A 58 13.88 -7.78 1.87
CA TYR A 58 13.85 -8.47 3.17
C TYR A 58 14.63 -9.80 3.17
N ALA A 59 15.61 -9.98 2.28
CA ALA A 59 16.43 -11.21 2.17
C ALA A 59 17.16 -11.57 3.46
N VAL A 60 17.47 -10.58 4.32
CA VAL A 60 18.14 -10.79 5.61
C VAL A 60 17.29 -11.59 6.59
N TYR A 61 15.97 -11.59 6.42
CA TYR A 61 15.04 -12.31 7.29
C TYR A 61 14.73 -13.69 6.70
N PRO A 62 14.85 -14.76 7.50
CA PRO A 62 14.45 -16.10 7.08
C PRO A 62 12.93 -16.19 6.89
N ASP A 63 12.50 -17.14 6.07
CA ASP A 63 11.11 -17.30 5.66
C ASP A 63 10.12 -17.43 6.83
N PHE A 64 10.52 -18.11 7.91
CA PHE A 64 9.66 -18.28 9.09
C PHE A 64 9.38 -16.97 9.86
N LEU A 65 10.20 -15.93 9.67
CA LEU A 65 9.94 -14.58 10.19
C LEU A 65 9.27 -13.69 9.14
N TYR A 66 9.74 -13.75 7.88
CA TYR A 66 9.25 -12.92 6.80
C TYR A 66 7.79 -13.23 6.45
N LYS A 67 7.44 -14.50 6.21
CA LYS A 67 6.13 -14.90 5.68
C LYS A 67 4.99 -14.49 6.62
N PRO A 68 5.04 -14.74 7.95
CA PRO A 68 3.98 -14.29 8.85
C PRO A 68 3.86 -12.76 8.91
N GLY A 69 4.99 -12.04 8.90
CA GLY A 69 5.01 -10.58 8.89
C GLY A 69 4.37 -10.01 7.63
N ARG A 70 4.74 -10.53 6.46
CA ARG A 70 4.18 -10.11 5.18
C ARG A 70 2.69 -10.43 5.07
N LYS A 71 2.25 -11.63 5.48
CA LYS A 71 0.82 -11.98 5.54
C LYS A 71 0.04 -11.03 6.43
N LYS A 72 0.59 -10.63 7.59
CA LYS A 72 -0.08 -9.69 8.49
C LYS A 72 -0.33 -8.33 7.85
N VAL A 73 0.63 -7.81 7.07
CA VAL A 73 0.49 -6.55 6.31
C VAL A 73 -0.60 -6.69 5.25
N LEU A 74 -0.54 -7.76 4.45
CA LEU A 74 -1.51 -8.02 3.39
C LEU A 74 -2.94 -8.20 3.92
N GLN A 75 -3.09 -8.94 5.02
CA GLN A 75 -4.37 -9.12 5.71
C GLN A 75 -4.89 -7.80 6.32
N HIS A 76 -4.03 -6.87 6.70
CA HIS A 76 -4.46 -5.56 7.16
C HIS A 76 -5.20 -4.81 6.04
N PHE A 77 -4.66 -4.82 4.82
CA PHE A 77 -5.33 -4.19 3.66
C PHE A 77 -6.67 -4.84 3.31
N LEU A 78 -6.76 -6.18 3.35
CA LEU A 78 -8.03 -6.86 3.08
C LEU A 78 -9.13 -6.55 4.11
N LYS A 79 -8.76 -6.16 5.33
CA LYS A 79 -9.70 -5.76 6.40
C LYS A 79 -10.23 -4.34 6.25
N LEU A 80 -9.63 -3.51 5.39
CA LEU A 80 -10.18 -2.19 5.09
C LEU A 80 -11.47 -2.35 4.29
N GLU A 81 -12.45 -1.49 4.56
CA GLU A 81 -13.67 -1.38 3.75
C GLU A 81 -13.31 -1.15 2.27
N SER A 82 -12.35 -0.25 2.03
CA SER A 82 -11.71 -0.08 0.73
C SER A 82 -10.20 0.14 0.88
N ILE A 83 -9.43 -0.54 0.03
CA ILE A 83 -7.97 -0.37 -0.06
C ILE A 83 -7.67 1.04 -0.55
N PHE A 84 -8.39 1.48 -1.58
CA PHE A 84 -8.28 2.85 -2.11
C PHE A 84 -9.33 3.78 -1.51
N LYS A 85 -9.00 5.06 -1.37
CA LYS A 85 -9.76 6.09 -0.65
C LYS A 85 -10.62 6.94 -1.59
N THR A 86 -10.14 7.15 -2.81
CA THR A 86 -10.83 7.93 -3.84
C THR A 86 -11.61 7.03 -4.79
N ASP A 87 -12.73 7.52 -5.32
CA ASP A 87 -13.56 6.75 -6.26
C ASP A 87 -12.79 6.36 -7.53
N THR A 88 -11.94 7.27 -8.04
CA THR A 88 -11.11 7.02 -9.22
C THR A 88 -10.24 5.78 -9.05
N PHE A 89 -9.51 5.69 -7.94
CA PHE A 89 -8.63 4.55 -7.69
C PHE A 89 -9.42 3.30 -7.29
N ARG A 90 -10.50 3.43 -6.53
CA ARG A 90 -11.37 2.28 -6.20
C ARG A 90 -11.89 1.60 -7.46
N ASN A 91 -12.49 2.36 -8.36
CA ASN A 91 -13.06 1.84 -9.61
C ASN A 91 -12.00 1.22 -10.52
N GLN A 92 -10.76 1.71 -10.45
CA GLN A 92 -9.69 1.24 -11.32
C GLN A 92 -8.92 0.03 -10.75
N TYR A 93 -8.76 -0.06 -9.43
CA TYR A 93 -7.73 -0.89 -8.81
C TYR A 93 -8.21 -1.81 -7.69
N GLU A 94 -9.36 -1.55 -7.05
CA GLU A 94 -9.78 -2.27 -5.83
C GLU A 94 -9.90 -3.78 -6.06
N ASP A 95 -10.63 -4.19 -7.11
CA ASP A 95 -10.85 -5.60 -7.42
C ASP A 95 -9.56 -6.34 -7.75
N GLN A 96 -8.67 -5.70 -8.52
CA GLN A 96 -7.38 -6.29 -8.89
C GLN A 96 -6.45 -6.37 -7.68
N ALA A 97 -6.46 -5.36 -6.81
CA ALA A 97 -5.68 -5.34 -5.57
C ALA A 97 -6.06 -6.48 -4.64
N ARG A 98 -7.35 -6.72 -4.42
CA ARG A 98 -7.82 -7.83 -3.57
C ARG A 98 -7.38 -9.18 -4.13
N LYS A 99 -7.57 -9.42 -5.44
CA LYS A 99 -7.13 -10.66 -6.12
C LYS A 99 -5.61 -10.87 -6.01
N ASN A 100 -4.83 -9.81 -6.15
CA ASN A 100 -3.37 -9.86 -6.05
C ASN A 100 -2.92 -10.16 -4.62
N ILE A 101 -3.51 -9.50 -3.63
CA ILE A 101 -3.20 -9.73 -2.22
C ILE A 101 -3.54 -11.16 -1.80
N GLU A 102 -4.72 -11.66 -2.16
CA GLU A 102 -5.15 -13.03 -1.83
C GLU A 102 -4.19 -14.06 -2.41
N TRP A 103 -3.82 -13.90 -3.68
CA TRP A 103 -2.83 -14.77 -4.31
C TRP A 103 -1.45 -14.71 -3.64
N GLU A 104 -0.97 -13.53 -3.23
CA GLU A 104 0.29 -13.44 -2.50
C GLU A 104 0.20 -14.16 -1.15
N ILE A 105 -0.90 -14.02 -0.43
CA ILE A 105 -1.12 -14.73 0.85
C ILE A 105 -1.09 -16.25 0.67
N GLU A 106 -1.66 -16.77 -0.42
CA GLU A 106 -1.66 -18.21 -0.74
C GLU A 106 -0.27 -18.73 -1.14
N SER A 107 0.55 -17.90 -1.79
CA SER A 107 1.90 -18.27 -2.24
C SER A 107 3.00 -18.13 -1.18
N LEU A 108 2.74 -17.40 -0.09
CA LEU A 108 3.63 -17.26 1.07
C LEU A 108 3.54 -18.47 2.01
#